data_AF-A0A4Q4D5M9-F1
#
_entry.id   AF-A0A4Q4D5M9-F1
#
_cell.length_a   1.000
_cell.length_b   1.000
_cell.length_c   1.000
_cell.angle_alpha   90.00
_cell.angle_beta   90.00
_cell.angle_gamma   90.00
#
_symmetry.space_group_name_H-M   'P 1'
#
loop_
_entity.id
_entity.type
_entity.pdbx_description
1 polymer ?
#
loop_
_entity_poly.entity_id
_entity_poly.type
_entity_poly.pdbx_seq_one_letter_code
_entity_poly.pdbx_strand_id
1 'polypeptide(L)'
;MADAVVIARVTEETRLPAPRSETAAGDGVDLVGRSVTLEIDKVLWREKSTSTEPRGSITLNVSGWLSDGKTDREVVTGARSRLEVGHTYVVAMSWMRAECDEGDPVQPAGWEPIGGGGVLPADDGVIGRGEYLGAMVDRPDQGDVPSGSVLAATTGRSPDDVVSLLEDTEPVKRIDVQADLRPCNE
;
A
#
# COMPACT_ATOMS: atom_id res chain seq x y z
N MET A 1 -0.04 1.42 12.85
CA MET A 1 1.44 1.38 12.98
C MET A 1 1.95 0.22 12.18
N ALA A 2 3.17 0.30 11.65
CA ALA A 2 3.74 -0.80 10.87
C ALA A 2 4.07 -2.00 11.76
N ASP A 3 3.72 -3.17 11.26
CA ASP A 3 4.16 -4.48 11.74
C ASP A 3 5.41 -4.93 10.98
N ALA A 4 5.56 -4.50 9.72
CA ALA A 4 6.75 -4.73 8.92
C ALA A 4 7.00 -3.59 7.92
N VAL A 5 8.25 -3.46 7.48
CA VAL A 5 8.65 -2.64 6.34
C VAL A 5 9.43 -3.50 5.37
N VAL A 6 9.04 -3.48 4.10
CA VAL A 6 9.58 -4.36 3.06
C VAL A 6 10.01 -3.56 1.82
N ILE A 7 10.92 -4.14 1.04
CA ILE A 7 11.11 -3.80 -0.36
C ILE A 7 10.27 -4.79 -1.16
N ALA A 8 9.40 -4.28 -2.00
CA ALA A 8 8.54 -5.10 -2.84
C ALA A 8 8.46 -4.54 -4.26
N ARG A 9 8.36 -5.44 -5.24
CA ARG A 9 8.17 -5.09 -6.65
C ARG A 9 6.78 -5.49 -7.10
N VAL A 10 6.10 -4.61 -7.84
CA VAL A 10 4.81 -4.93 -8.43
C VAL A 10 5.05 -5.77 -9.69
N THR A 11 4.56 -7.00 -9.71
CA THR A 11 4.80 -7.95 -10.79
C THR A 11 3.61 -8.13 -11.71
N GLU A 12 2.40 -7.97 -11.18
CA GLU A 12 1.17 -8.22 -11.91
C GLU A 12 0.09 -7.20 -11.52
N GLU A 13 -0.79 -6.92 -12.48
CA GLU A 13 -2.01 -6.16 -12.27
C GLU A 13 -3.17 -6.89 -12.95
N THR A 14 -4.31 -6.93 -12.29
CA THR A 14 -5.58 -7.37 -12.87
C THR A 14 -6.68 -6.38 -12.56
N ARG A 15 -7.36 -5.88 -13.60
CA ARG A 15 -8.57 -5.07 -13.43
C ARG A 15 -9.64 -5.88 -12.72
N LEU A 16 -10.22 -5.33 -11.66
CA LEU A 16 -11.36 -5.95 -10.99
C LEU A 16 -12.66 -5.61 -11.75
N PRO A 17 -13.67 -6.49 -11.69
CA PRO A 17 -14.99 -6.15 -12.19
C PRO A 17 -15.47 -4.85 -11.55
N ALA A 18 -16.09 -3.97 -12.35
CA ALA A 18 -16.79 -2.82 -11.80
C ALA A 18 -17.79 -3.34 -10.75
N PRO A 19 -17.87 -2.71 -9.56
CA PRO A 19 -18.89 -3.08 -8.59
C PRO A 19 -20.24 -3.01 -9.29
N ARG A 20 -21.07 -4.06 -9.16
CA ARG A 20 -22.45 -4.01 -9.67
C ARG A 20 -23.13 -2.86 -8.93
N SER A 21 -23.27 -1.71 -9.57
CA SER A 21 -23.91 -0.56 -8.97
C SER A 21 -25.36 -0.93 -8.63
N GLU A 22 -25.70 -1.03 -7.35
CA GLU A 22 -27.08 -0.94 -6.89
C GLU A 22 -27.50 0.54 -6.80
N THR A 23 -27.04 1.39 -7.73
CA THR A 23 -27.55 2.76 -7.86
C THR A 23 -27.25 3.29 -9.25
N ALA A 24 -28.24 3.14 -10.13
CA ALA A 24 -28.48 4.11 -11.18
C ALA A 24 -28.78 5.47 -10.52
N ALA A 25 -27.74 6.25 -10.18
CA ALA A 25 -27.92 7.63 -9.74
C ALA A 25 -26.63 8.42 -10.02
N GLY A 26 -26.65 9.16 -11.13
CA GLY A 26 -25.88 10.40 -11.25
C GLY A 26 -25.21 10.63 -12.60
N ASP A 27 -24.08 9.96 -12.82
CA ASP A 27 -23.04 10.56 -13.67
C ASP A 27 -22.53 9.60 -14.76
N GLY A 28 -22.82 8.30 -14.63
CA GLY A 28 -22.33 7.25 -15.53
C GLY A 28 -20.83 6.94 -15.39
N VAL A 29 -20.21 7.34 -14.27
CA VAL A 29 -18.79 7.09 -13.99
C VAL A 29 -18.65 6.19 -12.75
N ASP A 30 -18.05 5.01 -12.93
CA ASP A 30 -17.82 4.02 -11.88
C ASP A 30 -16.37 4.02 -11.40
N LEU A 31 -16.15 3.86 -10.09
CA LEU A 31 -14.82 3.54 -9.55
C LEU A 31 -14.53 2.06 -9.75
N VAL A 32 -13.58 1.77 -10.64
CA VAL A 32 -13.11 0.42 -10.93
C VAL A 32 -11.81 0.15 -10.18
N GLY A 33 -11.84 -0.85 -9.31
CA GLY A 33 -10.66 -1.32 -8.59
C GLY A 33 -9.71 -2.13 -9.48
N ARG A 34 -8.52 -2.40 -8.97
CA ARG A 34 -7.58 -3.34 -9.54
C ARG A 34 -6.90 -4.13 -8.44
N SER A 35 -6.49 -5.34 -8.78
CA SER A 35 -5.65 -6.18 -7.95
C SER A 35 -4.21 -6.05 -8.43
N VAL A 36 -3.27 -5.89 -7.50
CA VAL A 36 -1.84 -5.85 -7.77
C VAL A 36 -1.12 -6.92 -6.98
N THR A 37 -0.14 -7.57 -7.60
CA THR A 37 0.72 -8.54 -6.93
C THR A 37 2.05 -7.88 -6.59
N LEU A 38 2.37 -7.84 -5.30
CA LEU A 38 3.67 -7.45 -4.76
C LEU A 38 4.52 -8.69 -4.54
N GLU A 39 5.68 -8.78 -5.18
CA GLU A 39 6.72 -9.74 -4.82
C GLU A 39 7.63 -9.13 -3.76
N ILE A 40 7.73 -9.77 -2.60
CA ILE A 40 8.59 -9.29 -1.50
C ILE A 40 10.04 -9.68 -1.80
N ASP A 41 10.85 -8.68 -2.16
CA ASP A 41 12.28 -8.86 -2.43
C ASP A 41 13.08 -8.92 -1.12
N LYS A 42 12.71 -8.10 -0.12
CA LYS A 42 13.43 -8.00 1.16
C LYS A 42 12.55 -7.50 2.30
N VAL A 43 12.71 -8.05 3.50
CA VAL A 43 12.17 -7.47 4.74
C VAL A 43 13.25 -6.57 5.36
N LEU A 44 12.95 -5.27 5.49
CA LEU A 44 13.87 -4.27 6.07
C LEU A 44 13.73 -4.21 7.59
N TRP A 45 12.50 -4.26 8.08
CA TRP A 45 12.20 -4.18 9.50
C TRP A 45 10.94 -4.97 9.80
N ARG A 46 10.85 -5.51 11.02
CA ARG A 46 9.65 -6.17 11.54
C ARG A 46 9.53 -5.93 13.04
N GLU A 47 8.32 -5.66 13.49
CA GLU A 47 8.02 -5.57 14.90
C GLU A 47 8.23 -6.93 15.58
N LYS A 48 8.92 -6.96 16.73
CA LYS A 48 9.21 -8.20 17.45
C LYS A 48 7.96 -8.99 17.87
N SER A 49 6.83 -8.31 18.06
CA SER A 49 5.57 -8.95 18.46
C SER A 49 4.81 -9.59 17.30
N THR A 50 5.15 -9.24 16.05
CA THR A 50 4.52 -9.81 14.86
C THR A 50 5.15 -11.17 14.53
N SER A 51 4.39 -12.24 14.75
CA SER A 51 4.84 -13.61 14.47
C SER A 51 4.89 -13.93 12.97
N THR A 52 4.02 -13.31 12.18
CA THR A 52 3.98 -13.51 10.72
C THR A 52 5.10 -12.74 10.04
N GLU A 53 5.71 -13.33 9.01
CA GLU A 53 6.71 -12.65 8.18
C GLU A 53 6.12 -12.38 6.79
N PRO A 54 6.23 -11.15 6.25
CA PRO A 54 5.87 -10.89 4.87
C PRO A 54 6.90 -11.53 3.94
N ARG A 55 6.47 -12.43 3.07
CA ARG A 55 7.34 -13.17 2.14
C ARG A 55 6.57 -13.65 0.91
N GLY A 56 7.29 -13.89 -0.18
CA GLY A 56 6.71 -14.33 -1.45
C GLY A 56 5.81 -13.26 -2.05
N SER A 57 4.72 -13.69 -2.69
CA SER A 57 3.79 -12.78 -3.34
C SER A 57 2.61 -12.40 -2.44
N ILE A 58 2.26 -11.13 -2.40
CA ILE A 58 1.13 -10.56 -1.67
C ILE A 58 0.23 -9.84 -2.66
N THR A 59 -1.04 -10.19 -2.70
CA THR A 59 -2.02 -9.55 -3.58
C THR A 59 -2.80 -8.50 -2.81
N LEU A 60 -2.88 -7.30 -3.36
CA LEU A 60 -3.58 -6.15 -2.79
C LEU A 60 -4.66 -5.67 -3.74
N ASN A 61 -5.79 -5.22 -3.18
CA ASN A 61 -6.81 -4.53 -3.96
C ASN A 61 -6.66 -3.02 -3.76
N VAL A 62 -6.41 -2.31 -4.86
CA VAL A 62 -6.17 -0.87 -4.85
C VAL A 62 -7.09 -0.14 -5.84
N SER A 63 -7.18 1.18 -5.71
CA SER A 63 -7.91 2.00 -6.67
C SER A 63 -7.27 1.89 -8.06
N GLY A 64 -8.09 1.63 -9.08
CA GLY A 64 -7.66 1.62 -10.48
C GLY A 64 -8.07 2.92 -11.18
N TRP A 65 -9.31 2.95 -11.66
CA TRP A 65 -9.78 3.98 -12.60
C TRP A 65 -11.17 4.49 -12.24
N LEU A 66 -11.46 5.73 -12.65
CA LEU A 66 -12.81 6.20 -12.90
C LEU A 66 -13.15 5.85 -14.35
N SER A 67 -14.20 5.08 -14.55
CA SER A 67 -14.59 4.55 -15.86
C SER A 67 -15.99 5.02 -16.24
N ASP A 68 -16.16 5.58 -17.43
CA ASP A 68 -17.49 5.90 -17.99
C ASP A 68 -18.04 4.79 -18.93
N GLY A 69 -17.39 3.62 -18.90
CA GLY A 69 -17.68 2.50 -19.78
C GLY A 69 -17.08 2.63 -21.19
N LYS A 70 -16.47 3.76 -21.54
CA LYS A 70 -15.77 3.97 -22.83
C LYS A 70 -14.31 4.37 -22.64
N THR A 71 -14.04 5.13 -21.58
CA THR A 71 -12.74 5.68 -21.25
C THR A 71 -12.47 5.45 -19.77
N ASP A 72 -11.21 5.15 -19.49
CA ASP A 72 -10.71 5.01 -18.13
C ASP A 72 -9.79 6.18 -17.82
N ARG A 73 -10.02 6.80 -16.67
CA ARG A 73 -9.12 7.79 -16.10
C ARG A 73 -8.53 7.25 -14.82
N GLU A 74 -7.22 7.24 -14.76
CA GLU A 74 -6.46 6.78 -13.61
C GLU A 74 -6.80 7.55 -12.33
N VAL A 75 -6.97 6.80 -11.24
CA VAL A 75 -7.25 7.37 -9.93
C VAL A 75 -5.95 7.54 -9.16
N VAL A 76 -5.58 8.79 -8.94
CA VAL A 76 -4.54 9.18 -7.99
C VAL A 76 -5.25 9.60 -6.70
N THR A 77 -4.98 8.89 -5.60
CA THR A 77 -5.68 9.11 -4.32
C THR A 77 -4.69 9.48 -3.24
N GLY A 78 -4.68 10.75 -2.82
CA GLY A 78 -3.73 11.25 -1.83
C GLY A 78 -2.27 11.30 -2.35
N ALA A 79 -1.32 11.59 -1.46
CA ALA A 79 0.10 11.69 -1.76
C ALA A 79 0.80 10.31 -1.78
N ARG A 80 0.29 9.35 -2.57
CA ARG A 80 0.79 7.95 -2.62
C ARG A 80 1.12 7.47 -4.03
N SER A 81 2.13 6.62 -4.14
CA SER A 81 2.35 5.82 -5.36
C SER A 81 1.12 4.98 -5.67
N ARG A 82 0.83 4.79 -6.96
CA ARG A 82 -0.28 3.96 -7.38
C ARG A 82 0.03 2.48 -7.22
N LEU A 83 1.31 2.06 -7.20
CA LEU A 83 1.76 0.66 -7.28
C LEU A 83 1.64 0.14 -8.71
N GLU A 84 2.33 0.80 -9.65
CA GLU A 84 2.40 0.38 -11.04
C GLU A 84 3.34 -0.81 -11.25
N VAL A 85 2.98 -1.69 -12.20
CA VAL A 85 3.76 -2.89 -12.56
C VAL A 85 5.16 -2.51 -13.04
N GLY A 86 6.16 -3.29 -12.61
CA GLY A 86 7.56 -3.12 -13.01
C GLY A 86 8.35 -2.21 -12.07
N HIS A 87 7.68 -1.53 -11.13
CA HIS A 87 8.31 -0.63 -10.17
C HIS A 87 8.53 -1.30 -8.81
N THR A 88 9.52 -0.79 -8.10
CA THR A 88 9.92 -1.23 -6.75
C THR A 88 9.57 -0.15 -5.73
N TYR A 89 9.10 -0.59 -4.57
CA TYR A 89 8.64 0.29 -3.49
C TYR A 89 9.18 -0.17 -2.13
N VAL A 90 9.38 0.80 -1.24
CA VAL A 90 9.44 0.54 0.21
C VAL A 90 8.03 0.64 0.76
N VAL A 91 7.53 -0.44 1.35
CA VAL A 91 6.14 -0.54 1.82
C VAL A 91 6.11 -0.82 3.32
N ALA A 92 5.50 0.08 4.08
CA ALA A 92 5.12 -0.15 5.46
C ALA A 92 3.79 -0.90 5.51
N MET A 93 3.78 -2.07 6.14
CA MET A 93 2.65 -3.00 6.15
C MET A 93 2.15 -3.28 7.57
N SER A 94 0.85 -3.53 7.69
CA SER A 94 0.23 -4.10 8.89
C SER A 94 -0.27 -5.51 8.60
N TRP A 95 -0.20 -6.38 9.60
CA TRP A 95 -0.83 -7.69 9.57
C TRP A 95 -2.29 -7.55 10.03
N MET A 96 -3.21 -7.74 9.11
CA MET A 96 -4.64 -7.79 9.38
C MET A 96 -5.03 -9.21 9.76
N ARG A 97 -5.65 -9.40 10.93
CA ARG A 97 -6.24 -10.68 11.30
C ARG A 97 -7.44 -11.01 10.42
N ALA A 98 -7.78 -12.30 10.35
CA ALA A 98 -9.00 -12.71 9.69
C ALA A 98 -10.21 -12.16 10.45
N GLU A 99 -11.17 -11.61 9.72
CA GLU A 99 -12.41 -11.07 10.27
C GLU A 99 -13.60 -11.91 9.77
N CYS A 100 -14.45 -12.31 10.71
CA CYS A 100 -15.65 -13.11 10.45
C CYS A 100 -16.82 -12.54 11.24
N ASP A 101 -17.45 -11.51 10.70
CA ASP A 101 -18.69 -10.96 11.26
C ASP A 101 -19.92 -11.71 10.72
N GLU A 102 -20.95 -11.86 11.56
CA GLU A 102 -22.16 -12.60 11.20
C GLU A 102 -22.91 -11.86 10.09
N GLY A 103 -22.93 -12.46 8.89
CA GLY A 103 -23.57 -11.89 7.70
C GLY A 103 -22.59 -11.29 6.69
N ASP A 104 -21.33 -11.13 7.04
CA ASP A 104 -20.29 -10.61 6.14
C ASP A 104 -19.41 -11.74 5.55
N PRO A 105 -18.89 -11.56 4.33
CA PRO A 105 -17.89 -12.47 3.79
C PRO A 105 -16.65 -12.52 4.68
N VAL A 106 -16.14 -13.73 4.94
CA VAL A 106 -14.87 -13.92 5.65
C VAL A 106 -13.77 -13.13 4.96
N GLN A 107 -13.16 -12.19 5.70
CA GLN A 107 -11.95 -11.51 5.27
C GLN A 107 -10.77 -12.34 5.76
N PRO A 108 -9.95 -12.93 4.86
CA PRO A 108 -8.79 -13.70 5.27
C PRO A 108 -7.76 -12.79 5.93
N ALA A 109 -6.95 -13.36 6.83
CA ALA A 109 -5.80 -12.65 7.38
C ALA A 109 -4.80 -12.33 6.24
N GLY A 110 -4.18 -11.16 6.30
CA GLY A 110 -3.32 -10.68 5.22
C GLY A 110 -2.48 -9.48 5.59
N TRP A 111 -1.50 -9.19 4.74
CA TRP A 111 -0.67 -8.00 4.85
C TRP A 111 -1.25 -6.87 4.03
N GLU A 112 -1.40 -5.69 4.64
CA GLU A 112 -1.96 -4.50 3.98
C GLU A 112 -1.02 -3.29 4.16
N PRO A 113 -0.81 -2.45 3.13
CA PRO A 113 -0.06 -1.21 3.27
C PRO A 113 -0.74 -0.22 4.23
N ILE A 114 0.08 0.50 5.00
CA ILE A 114 -0.43 1.47 5.96
C ILE A 114 -0.52 2.85 5.33
N GLY A 115 -1.74 3.22 4.93
CA GLY A 115 -2.08 4.57 4.49
C GLY A 115 -1.29 5.07 3.28
N GLY A 116 -1.57 6.30 2.84
CA GLY A 116 -0.93 6.86 1.65
C GLY A 116 0.56 7.19 1.82
N GLY A 117 1.02 7.46 3.04
CA GLY A 117 2.43 7.78 3.31
C GLY A 117 3.34 6.58 3.55
N GLY A 118 2.79 5.35 3.56
CA GLY A 118 3.52 4.12 3.82
C GLY A 118 4.08 3.43 2.57
N VAL A 119 3.87 3.99 1.38
CA VAL A 119 4.36 3.43 0.12
C VAL A 119 5.28 4.45 -0.55
N LEU A 120 6.57 4.15 -0.59
CA LEU A 120 7.59 5.03 -1.13
C LEU A 120 8.18 4.43 -2.41
N PRO A 121 8.28 5.17 -3.52
CA PRO A 121 8.96 4.70 -4.72
C PRO A 121 10.44 4.45 -4.42
N ALA A 122 11.02 3.38 -4.97
CA ALA A 122 12.38 2.93 -4.64
C ALA A 122 13.10 2.22 -5.80
N ASP A 123 12.81 2.62 -7.05
CA ASP A 123 13.47 2.07 -8.23
C ASP A 123 14.99 2.25 -8.16
N ASP A 124 15.72 1.28 -8.73
CA ASP A 124 17.18 1.19 -8.69
C ASP A 124 17.79 1.23 -7.27
N GLY A 125 17.00 0.90 -6.24
CA GLY A 125 17.44 0.97 -4.85
C GLY A 125 17.63 2.40 -4.34
N VAL A 126 16.92 3.37 -4.92
CA VAL A 126 16.96 4.78 -4.49
C VAL A 126 15.55 5.23 -4.12
N ILE A 127 15.34 5.56 -2.85
CA ILE A 127 14.05 6.08 -2.40
C ILE A 127 13.77 7.41 -3.09
N GLY A 128 12.54 7.53 -3.59
CA GLY A 128 12.07 8.68 -4.34
C GLY A 128 12.23 8.54 -5.86
N ARG A 129 12.84 7.47 -6.35
CA ARG A 129 12.86 7.17 -7.79
C ARG A 129 11.79 6.16 -8.15
N GLY A 130 11.11 6.38 -9.26
CA GLY A 130 10.14 5.45 -9.84
C GLY A 130 8.76 6.07 -9.99
N GLU A 131 7.72 5.26 -9.90
CA GLU A 131 6.35 5.77 -10.00
C GLU A 131 5.88 6.45 -8.71
N TYR A 132 5.42 7.69 -8.85
CA TYR A 132 4.71 8.41 -7.81
C TYR A 132 3.53 9.18 -8.40
N LEU A 133 2.34 9.00 -7.82
CA LEU A 133 1.11 9.68 -8.26
C LEU A 133 0.74 9.43 -9.74
N GLY A 134 1.08 8.25 -10.27
CA GLY A 134 0.86 7.89 -11.67
C GLY A 134 1.85 8.52 -12.65
N ALA A 135 2.93 9.13 -12.16
CA ALA A 135 3.97 9.72 -12.99
C ALA A 135 5.35 9.15 -12.62
N MET A 136 6.24 9.08 -13.61
CA MET A 136 7.65 8.78 -13.37
C MET A 136 8.33 9.98 -12.72
N VAL A 137 9.02 9.73 -11.61
CA VAL A 137 9.84 10.72 -10.91
C VAL A 137 11.26 10.20 -10.73
N ASP A 138 12.25 11.02 -11.10
CA ASP A 138 13.66 10.75 -10.83
C ASP A 138 14.08 11.24 -9.43
N ARG A 139 13.35 12.23 -8.90
CA ARG A 139 13.30 12.62 -7.48
C ARG A 139 11.94 13.24 -7.14
N PRO A 140 11.28 12.90 -6.02
CA PRO A 140 9.97 13.44 -5.66
C PRO A 140 10.08 14.80 -4.95
N ASP A 141 11.28 15.21 -4.53
CA ASP A 141 11.53 16.50 -3.86
C ASP A 141 11.25 17.71 -4.77
N GLN A 142 11.03 17.48 -6.07
CA GLN A 142 10.61 18.49 -7.05
C GLN A 142 9.09 18.50 -7.33
N GLY A 143 8.30 17.63 -6.67
CA GLY A 143 6.84 17.58 -6.77
C GLY A 143 6.13 18.10 -5.51
N ASP A 144 4.79 18.03 -5.49
CA ASP A 144 3.93 18.39 -4.34
C ASP A 144 4.03 17.38 -3.18
N VAL A 145 5.24 17.07 -2.72
CA VAL A 145 5.45 16.21 -1.55
C VAL A 145 5.37 17.09 -0.30
N PRO A 146 4.46 16.79 0.66
CA PRO A 146 4.36 17.55 1.89
C PRO A 146 5.70 17.57 2.64
N SER A 147 6.15 18.77 3.00
CA SER A 147 7.34 18.97 3.84
C SER A 147 7.14 18.25 5.18
N GLY A 148 8.14 17.47 5.61
CA GLY A 148 8.07 16.65 6.82
C GLY A 148 7.46 15.24 6.63
N SER A 149 7.09 14.86 5.41
CA SER A 149 6.75 13.45 5.10
C SER A 149 7.97 12.54 5.16
N VAL A 150 7.74 11.23 5.37
CA VAL A 150 8.81 10.22 5.33
C VAL A 150 9.51 10.25 3.97
N LEU A 151 8.75 10.37 2.88
CA LEU A 151 9.29 10.49 1.52
C LEU A 151 10.26 11.66 1.38
N ALA A 152 9.90 12.84 1.89
CA ALA A 152 10.77 14.01 1.86
C ALA A 152 12.06 13.79 2.69
N ALA A 153 11.99 13.08 3.82
CA ALA A 153 13.14 12.81 4.68
C ALA A 153 14.10 11.74 4.11
N THR A 154 13.59 10.82 3.27
CA THR A 154 14.33 9.66 2.76
C THR A 154 14.71 9.76 1.28
N THR A 155 14.24 10.77 0.55
CA THR A 155 14.54 10.94 -0.88
C THR A 155 16.06 10.92 -1.13
N GLY A 156 16.47 10.15 -2.14
CA GLY A 156 17.86 9.98 -2.55
C GLY A 156 18.67 9.03 -1.68
N ARG A 157 18.07 8.44 -0.64
CA ARG A 157 18.70 7.45 0.24
C ARG A 157 18.47 6.02 -0.24
N SER A 158 19.24 5.09 0.32
CA SER A 158 19.00 3.65 0.13
C SER A 158 17.77 3.21 0.95
N PRO A 159 16.97 2.22 0.47
CA PRO A 159 15.98 1.52 1.28
C PRO A 159 16.48 1.07 2.65
N ASP A 160 17.75 0.65 2.75
CA ASP A 160 18.34 0.20 4.01
C ASP A 160 18.44 1.32 5.06
N ASP A 161 18.51 2.59 4.63
CA ASP A 161 18.58 3.75 5.52
C ASP A 161 17.25 4.06 6.22
N VAL A 162 16.14 3.47 5.78
CA VAL A 162 14.82 3.63 6.41
C VAL A 162 14.79 2.98 7.79
N VAL A 163 15.54 1.90 7.99
CA VAL A 163 15.59 1.20 9.27
C VAL A 163 16.12 2.12 10.37
N SER A 164 17.17 2.90 10.09
CA SER A 164 17.71 3.86 11.05
C SER A 164 16.68 4.92 11.46
N LEU A 165 15.85 5.39 10.52
CA LEU A 165 14.77 6.33 10.85
C LEU A 165 13.68 5.70 11.73
N LEU A 166 13.37 4.42 11.50
CA LEU A 166 12.39 3.69 12.32
C LEU A 166 12.91 3.46 13.74
N GLU A 167 14.21 3.16 13.90
CA GLU A 167 14.84 2.94 15.19
C GLU A 167 14.97 4.23 16.02
N ASP A 168 15.16 5.37 15.36
CA ASP A 168 15.26 6.69 16.00
C ASP A 168 13.89 7.32 16.34
N THR A 169 12.78 6.69 15.92
CA THR A 169 11.43 7.21 16.14
C THR A 169 10.79 6.54 17.36
N GLU A 170 10.29 7.34 18.31
CA GLU A 170 9.49 6.81 19.43
C GLU A 170 8.21 6.12 18.90
N PRO A 171 7.99 4.83 19.21
CA PRO A 171 6.76 4.17 18.83
C PRO A 171 5.57 4.85 19.49
N VAL A 172 4.65 5.39 18.69
CA VAL A 172 3.35 5.83 19.19
C VAL A 172 2.64 4.63 19.83
N LYS A 173 1.85 4.83 20.88
CA LYS A 173 1.08 3.70 21.45
C LYS A 173 0.10 3.17 20.41
N ARG A 174 0.19 1.88 20.07
CA ARG A 174 -0.77 1.20 19.20
C ARG A 174 -2.15 1.27 19.86
N ILE A 175 -3.12 1.86 19.16
CA ILE A 175 -4.54 1.66 19.45
C ILE A 175 -4.92 0.41 18.67
N ASP A 176 -5.18 -0.68 19.38
CA ASP A 176 -5.63 -1.92 18.75
C ASP A 176 -7.12 -1.80 18.42
N VAL A 177 -7.40 -1.33 17.21
CA VAL A 177 -8.77 -1.24 16.66
C VAL A 177 -9.36 -2.62 16.36
N GLN A 178 -8.56 -3.68 16.35
CA GLN A 178 -9.02 -5.07 16.17
C GLN A 178 -9.22 -5.80 17.51
N ALA A 179 -8.93 -5.18 18.66
CA ALA A 179 -9.08 -5.81 19.98
C ALA A 179 -10.54 -6.22 20.29
N ASP A 180 -11.51 -5.51 19.69
CA ASP A 180 -12.94 -5.76 19.88
C ASP A 180 -13.56 -6.67 18.79
N LEU A 181 -12.79 -7.04 17.76
CA LEU A 181 -13.26 -7.93 16.70
C LEU A 181 -13.21 -9.38 17.14
N ARG A 182 -14.28 -10.13 16.87
CA ARG A 182 -14.35 -11.54 17.24
C ARG A 182 -13.42 -12.34 16.32
N PRO A 183 -12.45 -13.11 16.87
CA PRO A 183 -11.67 -14.01 16.04
C PRO A 183 -12.58 -15.07 15.42
N CYS A 184 -12.32 -15.43 14.16
CA CYS A 184 -12.95 -16.58 13.53
C CYS A 184 -12.62 -17.83 14.36
N ASN A 185 -13.63 -18.57 14.84
CA ASN A 185 -13.40 -19.83 15.55
C ASN A 185 -12.83 -20.87 14.55
N GLU A 186 -11.73 -21.53 14.95
CA GLU A 186 -11.11 -22.66 14.22
C GLU A 186 -12.04 -23.87 14.07
#